data_AF-A0A973B3N2-F1
#
_entry.id   AF-A0A973B3N2-F1
#
_cell.length_a   1.000
_cell.length_b   1.000
_cell.length_c   1.000
_cell.angle_alpha   90.00
_cell.angle_beta   90.00
_cell.angle_gamma   90.00
#
_symmetry.space_group_name_H-M   'P 1'
#
loop_
_entity.id
_entity.type
_entity.pdbx_description
1 polymer ?
#
loop_
_entity_poly.entity_id
_entity_poly.type
_entity_poly.pdbx_seq_one_letter_code
_entity_poly.pdbx_strand_id
1 'polypeptide(L)'
;MFSRFFLFFLFATLAFSSKAEWQTIHSFEKEWLVFQPSWKAFLPYISSKHFNYKSKSLLIKPTDFPKGHLKIDALENYTLFINGVFSRKISQGALVRMNLDSLGLKQPLADRMVLTFYGDKLNGLSQQVFIEQNVENGKMSLLNTFEMKIREGSGINNFFALAMLSLLSLLGFLYSFFPKYFQSYFRYSDWLSWEIKDVN
;
A
#
# COMPACT_ATOMS: atom_id res chain seq x y z
N MET A 1 40.76 17.73 -11.11
CA MET A 1 40.25 16.35 -11.22
C MET A 1 39.12 15.98 -10.25
N PHE A 2 38.67 16.85 -9.33
CA PHE A 2 37.65 16.52 -8.31
C PHE A 2 36.17 16.62 -8.77
N SER A 3 35.88 17.23 -9.92
CA SER A 3 34.50 17.50 -10.37
C SER A 3 33.72 16.26 -10.86
N ARG A 4 34.41 15.23 -11.38
CA ARG A 4 33.75 14.06 -11.95
C ARG A 4 33.20 13.09 -10.90
N PHE A 5 33.84 13.01 -9.72
CA PHE A 5 33.39 12.15 -8.62
C PHE A 5 32.09 12.64 -7.95
N PHE A 6 31.86 13.95 -7.96
CA PHE A 6 30.67 14.55 -7.34
C PHE A 6 29.37 14.22 -8.11
N LEU A 7 29.44 14.19 -9.45
CA LEU A 7 28.30 13.85 -10.30
C LEU A 7 27.87 12.37 -10.14
N PHE A 8 28.82 11.46 -9.97
CA PHE A 8 28.50 10.04 -9.74
C PHE A 8 27.85 9.82 -8.37
N PHE A 9 28.26 10.57 -7.33
CA PHE A 9 27.65 10.49 -6.01
C PHE A 9 26.21 11.01 -6.01
N LEU A 10 25.93 12.08 -6.77
CA LEU A 10 24.57 12.64 -6.92
C LEU A 10 23.64 11.68 -7.70
N PHE A 11 24.17 10.93 -8.66
CA PHE A 11 23.37 9.96 -9.42
C PHE A 11 23.09 8.68 -8.60
N ALA A 12 24.01 8.27 -7.73
CA ALA A 12 23.85 7.09 -6.88
C ALA A 12 22.79 7.27 -5.78
N THR A 13 22.54 8.50 -5.32
CA THR A 13 21.51 8.79 -4.29
C THR A 13 20.09 8.93 -4.87
N LEU A 14 19.95 9.02 -6.19
CA LEU A 14 18.65 9.14 -6.89
C LEU A 14 18.05 7.79 -7.32
N ALA A 15 18.72 6.66 -7.07
CA ALA A 15 18.17 5.33 -7.32
C ALA A 15 17.12 4.97 -6.25
N PHE A 16 16.00 5.68 -6.24
CA PHE A 16 14.80 5.29 -5.50
C PHE A 16 14.19 4.06 -6.18
N SER A 17 14.51 2.88 -5.64
CA SER A 17 13.74 1.68 -5.93
C SER A 17 12.38 1.82 -5.24
N SER A 18 11.36 2.22 -6.00
CA SER A 18 9.96 2.13 -5.59
C SER A 18 9.63 0.66 -5.30
N LYS A 19 9.64 0.26 -4.02
CA LYS A 19 9.13 -1.04 -3.62
C LYS A 19 7.60 -0.99 -3.69
N ALA A 20 7.04 -1.94 -4.42
CA ALA A 20 5.61 -2.25 -4.40
C ALA A 20 5.15 -2.53 -2.97
N GLU A 21 4.15 -1.79 -2.49
CA GLU A 21 3.54 -1.97 -1.19
C GLU A 21 2.13 -2.55 -1.36
N TRP A 22 1.83 -3.61 -0.63
CA TRP A 22 0.50 -4.22 -0.65
C TRP A 22 -0.44 -3.38 0.19
N GLN A 23 -1.47 -2.83 -0.43
CA GLN A 23 -2.48 -2.03 0.26
C GLN A 23 -3.80 -2.80 0.35
N THR A 24 -4.35 -2.88 1.55
CA THR A 24 -5.70 -3.42 1.78
C THR A 24 -6.73 -2.41 1.27
N ILE A 25 -7.56 -2.83 0.31
CA ILE A 25 -8.64 -2.01 -0.26
C ILE A 25 -9.96 -2.28 0.46
N HIS A 26 -10.21 -3.53 0.83
CA HIS A 26 -11.53 -3.94 1.32
C HIS A 26 -11.44 -5.01 2.41
N SER A 27 -12.31 -4.89 3.41
CA SER A 27 -12.45 -5.81 4.55
C SER A 27 -13.86 -6.38 4.58
N PHE A 28 -13.98 -7.70 4.71
CA PHE A 28 -15.25 -8.43 4.66
C PHE A 28 -15.94 -8.63 6.01
N GLU A 29 -15.54 -7.90 7.05
CA GLU A 29 -16.02 -8.10 8.43
C GLU A 29 -17.54 -8.13 8.58
N LYS A 30 -18.28 -7.36 7.75
CA LYS A 30 -19.75 -7.21 7.86
C LYS A 30 -20.54 -7.93 6.78
N GLU A 31 -19.88 -8.54 5.80
CA GLU A 31 -20.51 -9.07 4.58
C GLU A 31 -20.70 -10.59 4.61
N TRP A 32 -20.50 -11.19 5.78
CA TRP A 32 -20.60 -12.63 5.97
C TRP A 32 -22.03 -13.12 5.80
N LEU A 33 -22.14 -14.23 5.09
CA LEU A 33 -23.39 -14.91 4.79
C LEU A 33 -23.34 -16.34 5.30
N VAL A 34 -24.51 -16.89 5.55
CA VAL A 34 -24.71 -18.27 5.97
C VAL A 34 -25.74 -18.90 5.05
N PHE A 35 -25.41 -20.06 4.51
CA PHE A 35 -26.36 -20.82 3.70
C PHE A 35 -27.37 -21.50 4.62
N GLN A 36 -28.66 -21.24 4.42
CA GLN A 36 -29.73 -21.89 5.17
C GLN A 36 -30.46 -22.91 4.28
N PRO A 37 -30.36 -24.22 4.57
CA PRO A 37 -30.96 -25.26 3.73
C PRO A 37 -32.48 -25.16 3.60
N SER A 38 -33.17 -24.69 4.64
CA SER A 38 -34.64 -24.58 4.65
C SER A 38 -35.17 -23.63 3.57
N TRP A 39 -34.41 -22.57 3.26
CA TRP A 39 -34.81 -21.54 2.30
C TRP A 39 -33.97 -21.59 1.02
N LYS A 40 -32.98 -22.49 0.95
CA LYS A 40 -32.01 -22.61 -0.16
C LYS A 40 -31.39 -21.26 -0.53
N ALA A 41 -31.14 -20.43 0.48
CA ALA A 41 -30.72 -19.05 0.30
C ALA A 41 -29.57 -18.70 1.25
N PHE A 42 -28.79 -17.70 0.85
CA PHE A 42 -27.77 -17.08 1.68
C PHE A 42 -28.38 -15.96 2.50
N LEU A 43 -28.24 -16.05 3.83
CA LEU A 43 -28.73 -15.04 4.76
C LEU A 43 -27.56 -14.32 5.43
N PRO A 44 -27.73 -13.04 5.80
CA PRO A 44 -26.76 -12.32 6.61
C PRO A 44 -26.39 -13.07 7.89
N TYR A 45 -25.10 -13.07 8.20
CA TYR A 45 -24.60 -13.63 9.45
C TYR A 45 -25.12 -12.81 10.64
N ILE A 46 -25.68 -13.49 11.64
CA ILE A 46 -26.12 -12.90 12.89
C ILE A 46 -25.43 -13.69 13.99
N SER A 47 -24.58 -13.02 14.77
CA SER A 47 -23.75 -13.67 15.80
C SER A 47 -24.58 -14.50 16.79
N SER A 48 -25.71 -13.96 17.27
CA SER A 48 -26.56 -14.65 18.24
C SER A 48 -27.15 -15.98 17.75
N LYS A 49 -27.32 -16.15 16.43
CA LYS A 49 -27.96 -17.34 15.84
C LYS A 49 -26.99 -18.25 15.11
N HIS A 50 -25.96 -17.68 14.50
CA HIS A 50 -25.09 -18.37 13.55
C HIS A 50 -23.68 -18.60 14.08
N PHE A 51 -23.40 -18.29 15.36
CA PHE A 51 -22.06 -18.43 15.94
C PHE A 51 -21.43 -19.81 15.71
N ASN A 52 -22.21 -20.87 15.94
CA ASN A 52 -21.79 -22.27 15.84
C ASN A 52 -21.90 -22.88 14.43
N TYR A 53 -22.19 -22.07 13.40
CA TYR A 53 -22.26 -22.58 12.03
C TYR A 53 -20.86 -22.86 11.50
N LYS A 54 -20.64 -24.10 11.10
CA LYS A 54 -19.38 -24.61 10.55
C LYS A 54 -19.03 -24.06 9.15
N SER A 55 -20.01 -23.49 8.46
CA SER A 55 -19.84 -22.95 7.11
C SER A 55 -20.26 -21.48 7.04
N LYS A 56 -19.39 -20.63 6.50
CA LYS A 56 -19.66 -19.21 6.28
C LYS A 56 -19.25 -18.84 4.87
N SER A 57 -20.02 -17.97 4.24
CA SER A 57 -19.84 -17.63 2.83
C SER A 57 -19.69 -16.14 2.62
N LEU A 58 -18.97 -15.77 1.56
CA LEU A 58 -18.85 -14.41 1.06
C LEU A 58 -19.26 -14.39 -0.40
N LEU A 59 -19.93 -13.30 -0.80
CA LEU A 59 -20.25 -13.02 -2.19
C LEU A 59 -19.28 -11.95 -2.67
N ILE A 60 -18.38 -12.31 -3.58
CA ILE A 60 -17.43 -11.37 -4.18
C ILE A 60 -17.71 -11.30 -5.67
N LYS A 61 -17.76 -10.08 -6.20
CA LYS A 61 -17.79 -9.83 -7.64
C LYS A 61 -16.39 -9.44 -8.10
N PRO A 62 -15.66 -10.30 -8.85
CA PRO A 62 -14.28 -10.04 -9.23
C PRO A 62 -14.10 -8.74 -10.03
N THR A 63 -15.11 -8.33 -10.82
CA THR A 63 -15.06 -7.11 -11.64
C THR A 63 -15.00 -5.83 -10.82
N ASP A 64 -15.45 -5.86 -9.56
CA ASP A 64 -15.45 -4.68 -8.68
C ASP A 64 -14.03 -4.39 -8.15
N PHE A 65 -13.12 -5.38 -8.22
CA PHE A 65 -11.76 -5.30 -7.69
C PHE A 65 -10.71 -5.72 -8.73
N PRO A 66 -10.50 -4.94 -9.81
CA PRO A 66 -9.53 -5.27 -10.85
C PRO A 66 -8.10 -5.32 -10.28
N LYS A 67 -7.31 -6.34 -10.64
CA LYS A 67 -5.96 -6.59 -10.09
C LYS A 67 -5.93 -6.84 -8.58
N GLY A 68 -7.10 -7.08 -7.97
CA GLY A 68 -7.23 -7.42 -6.57
C GLY A 68 -6.73 -8.83 -6.28
N HIS A 69 -6.20 -9.01 -5.08
CA HIS A 69 -5.77 -10.29 -4.53
C HIS A 69 -6.56 -10.54 -3.26
N LEU A 70 -7.27 -11.68 -3.21
CA LEU A 70 -7.90 -12.16 -2.01
C LEU A 70 -6.84 -12.71 -1.07
N LYS A 71 -6.67 -12.05 0.08
CA LYS A 71 -5.85 -12.52 1.19
C LYS A 71 -6.75 -13.18 2.23
N ILE A 72 -6.38 -14.39 2.60
CA ILE A 72 -6.99 -15.16 3.67
C ILE A 72 -5.88 -15.48 4.66
N ASP A 73 -6.04 -15.01 5.89
CA ASP A 73 -5.21 -15.45 7.01
C ASP A 73 -6.03 -16.44 7.85
N ALA A 74 -5.52 -17.65 7.97
CA ALA A 74 -6.25 -18.76 8.54
C ALA A 74 -6.03 -18.84 10.05
N LEU A 75 -6.99 -18.38 10.85
CA LEU A 75 -6.96 -18.56 12.31
C LEU A 75 -7.09 -20.04 12.71
N GLU A 76 -7.74 -20.85 11.89
CA GLU A 76 -7.92 -22.28 12.07
C GLU A 76 -7.79 -23.03 10.74
N ASN A 77 -7.94 -24.35 10.78
CA ASN A 77 -7.98 -25.16 9.57
C ASN A 77 -9.30 -24.96 8.82
N TYR A 78 -9.21 -24.46 7.59
CA TYR A 78 -10.36 -24.21 6.73
C TYR A 78 -10.30 -25.06 5.47
N THR A 79 -11.48 -25.44 4.99
CA THR A 79 -11.68 -25.93 3.63
C THR A 79 -12.39 -24.85 2.85
N LEU A 80 -11.76 -24.39 1.78
CA LEU A 80 -12.29 -23.37 0.90
C LEU A 80 -13.00 -24.00 -0.30
N PHE A 81 -14.24 -23.57 -0.51
CA PHE A 81 -15.03 -23.87 -1.68
C PHE A 81 -15.27 -22.59 -2.47
N ILE A 82 -15.23 -22.70 -3.79
CA ILE A 82 -15.50 -21.60 -4.72
C ILE A 82 -16.66 -22.03 -5.59
N ASN A 83 -17.78 -21.32 -5.52
CA ASN A 83 -19.03 -21.68 -6.22
C ASN A 83 -19.46 -23.13 -5.95
N GLY A 84 -19.31 -23.58 -4.69
CA GLY A 84 -19.64 -24.94 -4.27
C GLY A 84 -18.63 -26.01 -4.70
N VAL A 85 -17.62 -25.68 -5.49
CA VAL A 85 -16.55 -26.60 -5.90
C VAL A 85 -15.41 -26.52 -4.91
N PHE A 86 -14.89 -27.68 -4.49
CA PHE A 86 -13.72 -27.75 -3.64
C PHE A 86 -12.52 -27.07 -4.32
N SER A 87 -11.89 -26.11 -3.63
CA SER A 87 -10.71 -25.42 -4.13
C SER A 87 -9.46 -25.92 -3.43
N ARG A 88 -9.39 -25.76 -2.10
CA ARG A 88 -8.22 -26.18 -1.32
C ARG A 88 -8.52 -26.28 0.18
N LYS A 89 -7.65 -26.98 0.89
CA LYS A 89 -7.54 -26.89 2.34
C LYS A 89 -6.49 -25.84 2.71
N ILE A 90 -6.75 -25.09 3.77
CA ILE A 90 -5.91 -24.03 4.32
C ILE A 90 -5.64 -24.40 5.77
N SER A 91 -4.37 -24.61 6.11
CA SER A 91 -3.96 -24.92 7.48
C SER A 91 -3.94 -23.65 8.33
N GLN A 92 -4.12 -23.81 9.64
CA GLN A 92 -3.97 -22.74 10.62
C GLN A 92 -2.60 -22.04 10.47
N GLY A 93 -2.60 -20.70 10.51
CA GLY A 93 -1.44 -19.84 10.33
C GLY A 93 -0.96 -19.70 8.89
N ALA A 94 -1.62 -20.35 7.92
CA ALA A 94 -1.25 -20.21 6.52
C ALA A 94 -1.85 -18.92 5.93
N LEU A 95 -0.98 -18.11 5.33
CA LEU A 95 -1.38 -16.95 4.56
C LEU A 95 -1.59 -17.36 3.10
N VAL A 96 -2.84 -17.29 2.63
CA VAL A 96 -3.19 -17.59 1.25
C VAL A 96 -3.50 -16.29 0.51
N ARG A 97 -2.80 -16.04 -0.60
CA ARG A 97 -3.14 -14.98 -1.56
C ARG A 97 -3.59 -15.58 -2.88
N MET A 98 -4.72 -15.14 -3.39
CA MET A 98 -5.28 -15.59 -4.67
C MET A 98 -5.63 -14.38 -5.54
N ASN A 99 -5.20 -14.41 -6.79
CA ASN A 99 -5.52 -13.35 -7.75
C ASN A 99 -7.00 -13.44 -8.17
N LEU A 100 -7.76 -12.35 -8.01
CA LEU A 100 -9.18 -12.29 -8.34
C LEU A 100 -9.46 -12.32 -9.85
N ASP A 101 -8.60 -11.69 -10.67
CA ASP A 101 -8.74 -11.70 -12.13
C ASP A 101 -8.63 -13.13 -12.68
N SER A 102 -7.65 -13.89 -12.17
CA SER A 102 -7.45 -15.29 -12.55
C SER A 102 -8.62 -16.18 -12.12
N LEU A 103 -9.23 -15.88 -10.97
CA LEU A 103 -10.42 -16.59 -10.49
C LEU A 103 -11.65 -16.26 -11.33
N GLY A 104 -11.83 -14.99 -11.73
CA GLY A 104 -12.90 -14.56 -12.63
C GLY A 104 -12.80 -15.19 -14.01
N LEU A 105 -11.60 -15.26 -14.59
CA LEU A 105 -11.37 -15.90 -15.90
C LEU A 105 -11.70 -17.40 -15.91
N LYS A 106 -11.51 -18.09 -14.77
CA LYS A 106 -11.87 -19.51 -14.64
C LYS A 106 -13.39 -19.74 -14.60
N GLN A 107 -14.17 -18.71 -14.30
CA GLN A 107 -15.61 -18.82 -14.11
C GLN A 107 -16.34 -17.65 -14.83
N PRO A 108 -16.22 -17.56 -16.16
CA PRO A 108 -16.69 -16.40 -16.93
C PRO A 108 -18.21 -16.22 -16.91
N LEU A 109 -18.97 -17.26 -16.58
CA LEU A 109 -20.43 -17.24 -16.49
C LEU A 109 -20.95 -16.75 -15.13
N ALA A 110 -20.11 -16.68 -14.10
CA ALA A 110 -20.51 -16.31 -12.76
C ALA A 110 -20.25 -14.82 -12.50
N ASP A 111 -21.28 -13.99 -12.64
CA ASP A 111 -21.22 -12.55 -12.30
C ASP A 111 -20.84 -12.32 -10.82
N ARG A 112 -21.09 -13.32 -9.97
CA ARG A 112 -20.72 -13.34 -8.55
C ARG A 112 -20.09 -14.67 -8.18
N MET A 113 -19.03 -14.61 -7.40
CA MET A 113 -18.33 -15.75 -6.84
C MET A 113 -18.71 -15.93 -5.37
N VAL A 114 -19.19 -17.12 -5.04
CA VAL A 114 -19.46 -17.54 -3.66
C VAL A 114 -18.23 -18.23 -3.11
N LEU A 115 -17.60 -17.62 -2.11
CA LEU A 115 -16.50 -18.22 -1.36
C LEU A 115 -17.06 -18.78 -0.07
N THR A 116 -17.08 -20.11 0.06
CA THR A 116 -17.56 -20.78 1.27
C THR A 116 -16.37 -21.35 2.04
N PHE A 117 -16.24 -20.91 3.29
CA PHE A 117 -15.27 -21.37 4.26
C PHE A 117 -15.96 -22.40 5.15
N TYR A 118 -15.40 -23.60 5.20
CA TYR A 118 -15.86 -24.67 6.08
C TYR A 118 -14.76 -25.03 7.08
N GLY A 119 -15.09 -25.13 8.36
CA GLY A 119 -14.15 -25.59 9.37
C GLY A 119 -14.88 -26.32 10.50
N ASP A 120 -14.24 -27.35 11.05
CA ASP A 120 -14.84 -28.15 12.12
C ASP A 120 -15.03 -27.38 13.42
N LYS A 121 -14.17 -26.39 13.67
CA LYS A 121 -14.16 -25.53 14.86
C LYS A 121 -14.49 -24.07 14.57
N LEU A 122 -15.05 -23.78 13.40
CA LEU A 122 -15.28 -22.42 12.90
C LEU A 122 -16.39 -21.72 13.70
N ASN A 123 -16.01 -21.20 14.87
CA ASN A 123 -16.85 -20.42 15.77
C ASN A 123 -16.64 -18.93 15.51
N GLY A 124 -17.71 -18.17 15.31
CA GLY A 124 -17.59 -16.74 15.02
C GLY A 124 -17.05 -16.44 13.61
N LEU A 125 -16.78 -15.18 13.30
CA LEU A 125 -16.38 -14.75 11.96
C LEU A 125 -14.86 -14.92 11.76
N SER A 126 -14.46 -15.30 10.55
CA SER A 126 -13.06 -15.20 10.17
C SER A 126 -12.76 -13.72 9.89
N GLN A 127 -12.21 -13.02 10.87
CA GLN A 127 -11.95 -11.57 10.78
C GLN A 127 -10.77 -11.22 9.86
N GLN A 128 -10.17 -12.20 9.17
CA GLN A 128 -8.91 -12.01 8.46
C GLN A 128 -8.99 -12.36 6.97
N VAL A 129 -10.11 -11.98 6.34
CA VAL A 129 -10.28 -12.07 4.88
C VAL A 129 -10.34 -10.66 4.31
N PHE A 130 -9.43 -10.35 3.40
CA PHE A 130 -9.23 -9.01 2.84
C PHE A 130 -8.98 -9.06 1.35
N ILE A 131 -9.27 -7.95 0.66
CA ILE A 131 -8.75 -7.71 -0.69
C ILE A 131 -7.56 -6.76 -0.59
N GLU A 132 -6.42 -7.21 -1.08
CA GLU A 132 -5.21 -6.40 -1.25
C GLU A 132 -4.98 -6.12 -2.73
N GLN A 133 -4.44 -4.95 -3.06
CA GLN A 133 -3.92 -4.67 -4.39
C GLN A 133 -2.46 -4.28 -4.30
N ASN A 134 -1.70 -4.74 -5.28
CA ASN A 134 -0.35 -4.26 -5.46
C ASN A 134 -0.43 -2.88 -6.11
N VAL A 135 -0.28 -1.85 -5.28
CA VAL A 135 -0.21 -0.47 -5.78
C VAL A 135 1.26 -0.22 -6.08
N GLU A 136 1.61 -0.23 -7.37
CA GLU A 136 2.83 0.43 -7.80
C GLU A 136 2.71 1.90 -7.40
N ASN A 137 3.60 2.37 -6.53
CA ASN A 137 3.59 3.75 -6.04
C ASN A 137 3.45 4.72 -7.23
N GLY A 138 2.27 5.35 -7.36
CA GLY A 138 2.00 6.35 -8.40
C GLY A 138 0.71 6.21 -9.20
N LYS A 139 -0.03 5.09 -9.12
CA LYS A 139 -1.34 4.97 -9.79
C LYS A 139 -2.45 4.60 -8.81
N MET A 140 -2.86 5.58 -8.02
CA MET A 140 -4.08 5.49 -7.22
C MET A 140 -5.28 5.48 -8.17
N SER A 141 -6.09 4.42 -8.10
CA SER A 141 -7.39 4.32 -8.78
C SER A 141 -8.27 5.49 -8.34
N LEU A 142 -8.81 6.24 -9.31
CA LEU A 142 -9.62 7.46 -9.14
C LEU A 142 -10.98 7.24 -8.42
N LEU A 143 -11.21 6.09 -7.79
CA LEU A 143 -12.47 5.73 -7.12
C LEU A 143 -12.47 5.96 -5.60
N ASN A 144 -11.32 6.27 -4.99
CA ASN A 144 -11.19 6.49 -3.54
C ASN A 144 -11.03 7.96 -3.12
N THR A 145 -11.54 8.90 -3.93
CA THR A 145 -11.30 10.36 -3.82
C THR A 145 -11.81 11.03 -2.52
N PHE A 146 -12.43 10.30 -1.59
CA PHE A 146 -12.97 10.88 -0.35
C PHE A 146 -12.36 10.36 0.96
N GLU A 147 -11.36 9.48 0.91
CA GLU A 147 -10.57 9.17 2.11
C GLU A 147 -9.34 10.08 2.14
N MET A 148 -9.41 11.15 2.93
CA MET A 148 -8.24 11.96 3.30
C MET A 148 -7.29 11.11 4.15
N LYS A 149 -6.51 10.23 3.50
CA LYS A 149 -5.40 9.54 4.14
C LYS A 149 -4.28 10.57 4.29
N ILE A 150 -3.93 10.88 5.54
CA ILE A 150 -2.73 11.65 5.87
C ILE A 150 -1.55 10.91 5.24
N ARG A 151 -0.86 11.58 4.31
CA ARG A 151 0.31 11.06 3.64
C ARG A 151 1.45 10.95 4.66
N GLU A 152 1.60 9.77 5.24
CA GLU A 152 2.78 9.37 6.01
C GLU A 152 4.02 9.65 5.15
N GLY A 153 4.85 10.60 5.59
CA GLY A 153 6.24 10.80 5.18
C GLY A 153 6.55 10.78 3.69
N SER A 154 6.70 11.97 3.10
CA SER A 154 7.47 12.17 1.86
C SER A 154 8.72 11.28 1.86
N GLY A 155 8.98 10.53 0.78
CA GLY A 155 10.12 9.61 0.63
C GLY A 155 11.50 10.27 0.83
N ILE A 156 11.56 11.58 0.99
CA ILE A 156 12.73 12.31 1.48
C ILE A 156 12.58 12.44 3.01
N ASN A 157 12.96 11.40 3.76
CA ASN A 157 12.94 11.42 5.23
C ASN A 157 13.74 12.60 5.82
N ASN A 158 14.65 13.20 5.04
CA ASN A 158 15.48 14.31 5.45
C ASN A 158 15.55 15.41 4.38
N PHE A 159 14.41 15.95 3.94
CA PHE A 159 14.38 17.08 2.99
C PHE A 159 15.29 18.22 3.43
N PHE A 160 15.29 18.51 4.73
CA PHE A 160 16.17 19.52 5.33
C PHE A 160 17.66 19.19 5.15
N ALA A 161 18.06 17.95 5.39
CA ALA A 161 19.45 17.55 5.20
C ALA A 161 19.86 17.63 3.73
N LEU A 162 18.98 17.22 2.82
CA LEU A 162 19.24 17.26 1.38
C LEU A 162 19.34 18.71 0.85
N ALA A 163 18.47 19.60 1.33
CA ALA A 163 18.53 21.02 1.03
C ALA A 163 19.82 21.65 1.56
N MET A 164 20.22 21.32 2.80
CA MET A 164 21.47 21.80 3.40
C MET A 164 22.69 21.33 2.61
N LEU A 165 22.72 20.05 2.21
CA LEU A 165 23.80 19.46 1.43
C LEU A 165 23.89 20.09 0.03
N SER A 166 22.74 20.37 -0.59
CA SER A 166 22.65 21.09 -1.86
C SER A 166 23.19 22.52 -1.73
N LEU A 167 22.85 23.23 -0.65
CA LEU A 167 23.31 24.59 -0.39
C LEU A 167 24.84 24.61 -0.17
N LEU A 168 25.36 23.71 0.66
CA LEU A 168 26.79 23.54 0.91
C LEU A 168 27.56 23.24 -0.37
N SER A 169 27.00 22.38 -1.23
CA SER A 169 27.60 22.07 -2.53
C SER A 169 27.69 23.30 -3.43
N LEU A 170 26.62 24.10 -3.53
CA LEU A 170 26.61 25.35 -4.28
C LEU A 170 27.61 26.36 -3.72
N LEU A 171 27.70 26.52 -2.40
CA LEU A 171 28.69 27.39 -1.77
C LEU A 171 30.13 26.92 -2.04
N GLY A 172 30.39 25.62 -1.95
CA GLY A 172 31.69 25.04 -2.27
C GLY A 172 32.07 25.25 -3.73
N PHE A 173 31.10 25.13 -4.65
CA PHE A 173 31.30 25.44 -6.07
C PHE A 173 31.63 26.92 -6.26
N LEU A 174 30.88 27.82 -5.62
CA LEU A 174 31.08 29.26 -5.73
C LEU A 174 32.46 29.68 -5.19
N TYR A 175 32.88 29.10 -4.07
CA TYR A 175 34.22 29.31 -3.50
C TYR A 175 35.34 28.81 -4.44
N SER A 176 35.17 27.63 -5.04
CA SER A 176 36.20 27.03 -5.89
C SER A 176 36.37 27.73 -7.25
N PHE A 177 35.30 28.26 -7.84
CA PHE A 177 35.33 28.87 -9.17
C PHE A 177 35.45 30.41 -9.13
N PHE A 178 34.90 31.05 -8.10
CA PHE A 178 34.84 32.51 -7.98
C PHE A 178 35.31 33.00 -6.59
N PRO A 179 36.54 32.67 -6.16
CA PRO A 179 37.00 32.97 -4.80
C PRO A 179 37.01 34.46 -4.46
N LYS A 180 37.35 35.33 -5.42
CA LYS A 180 37.38 36.79 -5.24
C LYS A 180 35.99 37.38 -4.97
N TYR A 181 34.98 36.92 -5.71
CA TYR A 181 33.60 37.37 -5.52
C TYR A 181 33.02 36.82 -4.23
N PHE A 182 33.28 35.54 -3.92
CA PHE A 182 32.83 34.93 -2.67
C PHE A 182 33.34 35.69 -1.44
N GLN A 183 34.64 36.03 -1.41
CA GLN A 183 35.20 36.81 -0.31
C GLN A 183 34.62 38.23 -0.24
N SER A 184 34.27 38.87 -1.35
CA SER A 184 33.65 40.19 -1.31
C SER A 184 32.24 40.19 -0.73
N TYR A 185 31.44 39.14 -0.96
CA TYR A 185 30.05 39.07 -0.48
C TYR A 185 29.90 38.43 0.91
N PHE A 186 30.77 37.48 1.26
CA PHE A 186 30.75 36.78 2.55
C PHE A 186 31.74 37.37 3.58
N ARG A 187 32.10 38.64 3.42
CA ARG A 187 32.92 39.37 4.39
C ARG A 187 32.08 39.73 5.61
N TYR A 188 32.38 39.08 6.74
CA TYR A 188 31.73 39.37 8.03
C TYR A 188 31.87 40.83 8.48
N SER A 189 32.91 41.54 8.03
CA SER A 189 33.11 42.97 8.31
C SER A 189 31.95 43.82 7.79
N ASP A 190 31.45 43.51 6.59
CA ASP A 190 30.45 44.32 5.88
C ASP A 190 29.05 44.13 6.48
N TRP A 191 28.82 43.04 7.22
CA TRP A 191 27.55 42.76 7.91
C TRP A 191 27.42 43.50 9.25
N LEU A 192 28.55 43.87 9.86
CA LEU A 192 28.59 44.60 11.14
C LEU A 192 28.76 46.12 10.94
N SER A 193 29.30 46.54 9.81
CA SER A 193 29.35 47.95 9.43
C SER A 193 28.03 48.38 8.79
N TRP A 194 27.24 49.17 9.53
CA TRP A 194 26.14 49.98 8.98
C TRP A 194 26.68 51.18 8.17
N GLU A 195 27.66 50.95 7.31
CA GLU A 195 28.20 52.00 6.46
C GLU A 195 27.49 51.93 5.11
N ILE A 196 26.62 52.90 4.88
CA ILE A 196 25.94 53.11 3.60
C ILE A 196 27.04 53.28 2.57
N LYS A 197 27.11 52.32 1.65
CA LYS A 197 28.09 52.34 0.57
C LYS A 197 27.62 53.39 -0.44
N ASP A 198 28.08 54.63 -0.26
CA ASP A 198 27.86 55.67 -1.24
C ASP A 198 28.53 55.24 -2.55
N VAL A 199 27.68 55.02 -3.56
CA VAL A 199 28.08 54.76 -4.93
C VAL A 199 28.51 56.09 -5.54
N ASN A 200 29.78 56.18 -5.93
CA ASN A 200 30.26 57.15 -6.91
C ASN A 200 31.17 56.44 -7.91
#